data_AF-A0A3C0SIF5-F1
#
_entry.id   AF-A0A3C0SIF5-F1
#
_cell.length_a   1.000
_cell.length_b   1.000
_cell.length_c   1.000
_cell.angle_alpha   90.00
_cell.angle_beta   90.00
_cell.angle_gamma   90.00
#
_symmetry.space_group_name_H-M   'P 1'
#
loop_
_entity.id
_entity.type
_entity.pdbx_description
1 polymer ?
#
loop_
_entity_poly.entity_id
_entity_poly.type
_entity_poly.pdbx_seq_one_letter_code
_entity_poly.pdbx_strand_id
1 'polypeptide(L)' 'MNYYRDPASLVEKISSWIKEMIGLSGMSGGVVGLSGGVDSAVVAALLKKVCGDRMLA' A
#
# COMPACT_ATOMS: atom_id res chain seq x y z
N MET A 1 -7.37 22.75 5.68
CA MET A 1 -6.56 21.58 6.07
C MET A 1 -5.80 21.10 4.84
N ASN A 2 -4.46 21.09 4.85
CA ASN A 2 -3.69 20.63 3.68
C ASN A 2 -3.61 19.11 3.72
N TYR A 3 -4.49 18.45 2.96
CA TYR A 3 -4.65 17.00 2.94
C TYR A 3 -3.34 16.26 2.64
N TYR A 4 -2.44 16.87 1.86
CA TYR A 4 -1.16 16.29 1.48
C TYR A 4 -0.08 16.34 2.56
N ARG A 5 -0.37 16.94 3.72
CA ARG A 5 0.58 17.08 4.84
C ARG A 5 0.13 16.34 6.10
N ASP A 6 -0.91 15.51 6.01
CA ASP A 6 -1.31 14.61 7.09
C ASP A 6 -0.99 13.16 6.69
N PRO A 7 0.11 12.58 7.23
CA PRO A 7 0.52 11.22 6.90
C PRO A 7 -0.55 10.17 7.22
N ALA A 8 -1.31 10.35 8.32
CA ALA A 8 -2.33 9.38 8.71
C ALA A 8 -3.45 9.34 7.67
N SER A 9 -3.94 10.51 7.25
CA SER A 9 -4.91 10.61 6.17
C SER A 9 -4.39 9.98 4.87
N LEU A 10 -3.14 10.26 4.47
CA LEU A 10 -2.55 9.72 3.24
C LEU A 10 -2.44 8.20 3.29
N VAL A 11 -2.02 7.63 4.41
CA VAL A 11 -1.96 6.18 4.61
C VAL A 11 -3.32 5.55 4.38
N GLU A 12 -4.39 6.11 4.95
CA GLU A 12 -5.74 5.56 4.79
C GLU A 12 -6.25 5.66 3.35
N LYS A 13 -6.06 6.81 2.67
CA LYS A 13 -6.49 6.94 1.27
C LYS A 13 -5.70 6.04 0.32
N ILE A 14 -4.38 5.99 0.45
CA ILE A 14 -3.55 5.15 -0.42
C ILE A 14 -3.85 3.67 -0.15
N SER A 15 -4.02 3.26 1.12
CA SER A 15 -4.40 1.88 1.46
C SER A 15 -5.77 1.51 0.88
N SER A 16 -6.75 2.40 0.97
CA SER A 16 -8.08 2.19 0.38
C SER A 16 -8.00 2.04 -1.14
N TRP A 17 -7.22 2.90 -1.80
CA TRP A 17 -7.00 2.84 -3.24
C TRP A 17 -6.32 1.53 -3.66
N ILE A 18 -5.26 1.09 -2.96
CA ILE A 18 -4.60 -0.19 -3.22
C ILE A 18 -5.60 -1.35 -3.08
N LYS A 19 -6.42 -1.36 -2.03
CA LYS A 19 -7.44 -2.39 -1.80
C LYS A 19 -8.47 -2.46 -2.93
N GLU A 20 -8.92 -1.30 -3.40
CA GLU A 20 -9.84 -1.20 -4.54
C GLU A 20 -9.21 -1.78 -5.81
N MET A 21 -7.97 -1.40 -6.13
CA MET A 21 -7.27 -1.89 -7.32
C MET A 21 -7.07 -3.41 -7.30
N ILE A 22 -6.76 -4.00 -6.14
CA ILE A 22 -6.67 -5.47 -5.97
C ILE A 22 -8.04 -6.13 -6.20
N GLY A 23 -9.11 -5.53 -5.69
CA GLY A 23 -10.47 -6.01 -5.91
C GLY A 23 -10.87 -5.99 -7.38
N LEU A 24 -10.59 -4.87 -8.07
CA LEU A 24 -10.85 -4.71 -9.50
C LEU A 24 -10.05 -5.68 -10.37
N SER A 25 -8.85 -6.09 -9.94
CA SER A 25 -8.05 -7.08 -10.66
C SER A 25 -8.52 -8.53 -10.44
N GLY A 26 -9.50 -8.77 -9.55
CA GLY A 26 -9.93 -10.11 -9.16
C GLY A 26 -8.88 -10.91 -8.39
N MET A 27 -7.85 -10.23 -7.86
CA MET A 27 -6.76 -10.86 -7.12
C MET A 27 -6.97 -10.70 -5.61
N SER A 28 -6.12 -11.33 -4.80
CA SER A 28 -6.25 -11.30 -3.33
C SER A 28 -5.04 -10.72 -2.60
N GLY A 29 -3.98 -10.33 -3.31
CA GLY A 29 -2.72 -9.91 -2.73
C GLY A 29 -1.89 -9.00 -3.64
N GLY A 30 -0.65 -8.72 -3.23
CA GLY A 30 0.26 -7.87 -3.98
C GLY A 30 1.72 -8.25 -3.79
N VAL A 31 2.53 -7.99 -4.80
CA VAL A 31 3.98 -8.19 -4.80
C VAL A 31 4.66 -6.86 -5.10
N VAL A 32 5.71 -6.54 -4.37
CA VAL A 32 6.58 -5.38 -4.64
C VAL A 32 8.04 -5.84 -4.56
N GLY A 33 8.94 -5.22 -5.32
CA GLY A 33 10.37 -5.45 -5.17
C GLY A 33 10.98 -4.50 -4.14
N LEU A 34 11.77 -5.02 -3.20
CA LEU A 34 12.54 -4.21 -2.24
C LEU A 34 13.95 -3.88 -2.76
N SER A 35 14.22 -2.58 -2.95
CA SER A 35 15.57 -2.11 -3.31
C SER A 35 16.40 -1.65 -2.11
N GLY A 36 15.77 -1.49 -0.94
CA GLY A 36 16.36 -0.86 0.25
C GLY A 36 16.13 0.66 0.32
N GLY A 37 15.54 1.27 -0.70
CA GLY A 37 15.16 2.69 -0.70
C GLY A 37 13.84 2.95 0.04
N VAL A 38 13.68 4.19 0.55
CA VAL A 38 12.51 4.62 1.31
C VAL A 38 11.20 4.42 0.55
N ASP A 39 11.19 4.68 -0.75
CA ASP A 39 9.99 4.54 -1.58
C ASP A 39 9.48 3.09 -1.60
N SER A 40 10.38 2.14 -1.88
CA SER A 40 10.04 0.71 -1.90
C SER A 40 9.62 0.21 -0.51
N ALA A 41 10.23 0.71 0.56
CA ALA A 41 9.90 0.35 1.93
C ALA A 41 8.50 0.84 2.34
N VAL A 42 8.13 2.08 1.96
CA VAL A 42 6.80 2.63 2.24
C VAL A 42 5.72 1.86 1.49
N VAL A 43 5.94 1.55 0.21
CA VAL A 43 5.00 0.74 -0.57
C VAL A 43 4.84 -0.66 0.03
N ALA A 44 5.95 -1.30 0.45
CA ALA A 44 5.91 -2.60 1.11
C ALA A 44 5.09 -2.57 2.41
N ALA A 45 5.27 -1.55 3.24
CA ALA A 45 4.51 -1.37 4.47
C ALA A 45 3.00 -1.18 4.21
N LEU A 46 2.64 -0.37 3.22
CA LEU A 46 1.24 -0.15 2.82
C LEU A 46 0.60 -1.43 2.27
N LEU A 47 1.32 -2.17 1.40
CA LEU A 47 0.84 -3.46 0.89
C LEU A 47 0.67 -4.49 2.01
N LYS A 48 1.58 -4.56 3.00
CA LYS A 48 1.44 -5.44 4.16
C LYS A 48 0.21 -5.07 4.99
N LYS A 49 -0.05 -3.78 5.21
CA LYS A 49 -1.26 -3.29 5.91
C LYS A 49 -2.55 -3.71 5.19
N VAL A 50 -2.57 -3.67 3.86
CA VAL A 50 -3.77 -3.99 3.05
C VAL A 50 -3.96 -5.50 2.86
N CYS A 51 -2.89 -6.23 2.53
CA CYS A 51 -2.97 -7.63 2.09
C CYS A 51 -2.66 -8.63 3.22
N GLY A 52 -2.10 -8.18 4.34
CA GLY A 52 -1.67 -9.06 5.43
C GLY A 52 -0.64 -10.07 4.95
N ASP A 53 -0.89 -11.36 5.15
CA ASP A 53 0.03 -12.44 4.74
C ASP A 53 0.01 -12.74 3.24
N ARG A 54 -0.87 -12.09 2.48
CA ARG A 54 -0.92 -12.18 1.01
C ARG A 54 -0.06 -11.11 0.32
N MET A 55 0.94 -10.58 1.03
CA MET A 55 1.91 -9.63 0.52
C MET A 55 3.28 -10.30 0.43
N LEU A 56 3.98 -10.10 -0.68
CA LEU A 56 5.37 -10.50 -0.88
C LEU A 56 6.23 -9.29 -1.25
N ALA A 57 7.45 -9.27 -0.74
CA ALA A 57 8.41 -8.17 -0.86
C ALA A 57 9.76 -8.66 -1.39
#